data_AF-A0A2A2PT00-F1
#
_entry.id   AF-A0A2A2PT00-F1
#
_cell.length_a   1.000
_cell.length_b   1.000
_cell.length_c   1.000
_cell.angle_alpha   90.00
_cell.angle_beta   90.00
_cell.angle_gamma   90.00
#
_symmetry.space_group_name_H-M   'P 1'
#
loop_
_entity.id
_entity.type
_entity.pdbx_description
1 polymer ?
#
loop_
_entity_poly.entity_id
_entity_poly.type
_entity_poly.pdbx_seq_one_letter_code
_entity_poly.pdbx_strand_id
1 'polypeptide(L)'
;MPRQVIVNADDFGLSPNENATIFAAFQAGVISSATAMANMPAFEAACAMARHASLQGRVGLHFNLTYGRPLSASILRSRTFCDGHGVFDLSLPRHSLWLSREDRDAVREELQAQWQRCVEHGVRPSHIDSHQHVHNIWPIGEIVARFAAQQGVPIRLARNLGQNLSLPKRVFKGLLNWRLQSLAGATADYVCTPVDLRNAPAPSDGVLEIVAHPNQLDSDFGDAYLNPGESLNRVLEQRLTGVPRVSYADLNKDFLRGAAALD
;
A
#
# COMPACT_ATOMS: atom_id res chain seq x y z
N MET A 1 -19.79 -9.78 -8.06
CA MET A 1 -19.21 -9.10 -6.89
C MET A 1 -17.84 -9.74 -6.65
N PRO A 2 -16.82 -9.00 -6.20
CA PRO A 2 -15.55 -9.63 -5.86
C PRO A 2 -15.75 -10.74 -4.83
N ARG A 3 -14.90 -11.77 -4.86
CA ARG A 3 -14.95 -12.86 -3.86
C ARG A 3 -14.53 -12.37 -2.48
N GLN A 4 -13.58 -11.44 -2.44
CA GLN A 4 -13.00 -10.89 -1.22
C GLN A 4 -12.65 -9.42 -1.43
N VAL A 5 -12.66 -8.66 -0.35
CA VAL A 5 -12.21 -7.26 -0.35
C VAL A 5 -11.17 -7.02 0.75
N ILE A 6 -10.11 -6.29 0.40
CA ILE A 6 -9.18 -5.68 1.33
C ILE A 6 -9.48 -4.19 1.37
N VAL A 7 -9.70 -3.65 2.56
CA VAL A 7 -9.75 -2.20 2.76
C VAL A 7 -8.48 -1.83 3.51
N ASN A 8 -7.51 -1.27 2.79
CA ASN A 8 -6.21 -0.92 3.34
C ASN A 8 -6.17 0.56 3.69
N ALA A 9 -5.87 0.88 4.95
CA ALA A 9 -5.54 2.25 5.33
C ALA A 9 -4.04 2.53 5.11
N ASP A 10 -3.77 3.54 4.29
CA ASP A 10 -2.41 4.02 4.06
C ASP A 10 -1.97 4.97 5.20
N ASP A 11 -0.69 5.32 5.23
CA ASP A 11 -0.10 6.32 6.14
C ASP A 11 -0.08 5.98 7.65
N PHE A 12 -0.16 4.70 8.03
CA PHE A 12 0.04 4.32 9.43
C PHE A 12 1.48 4.67 9.88
N GLY A 13 1.64 5.31 11.03
CA GLY A 13 2.92 5.83 11.51
C GLY A 13 3.23 7.25 11.05
N LEU A 14 2.41 7.88 10.21
CA LEU A 14 2.62 9.26 9.74
C LEU A 14 2.61 10.26 10.90
N SER A 15 1.53 10.29 11.69
CA SER A 15 1.41 11.10 12.90
C SER A 15 0.55 10.40 13.97
N PRO A 16 0.52 10.90 15.21
CA PRO A 16 -0.36 10.37 16.26
C PRO A 16 -1.84 10.39 15.88
N ASN A 17 -2.28 11.37 15.08
CA ASN A 17 -3.66 11.49 14.66
C ASN A 17 -4.05 10.39 13.67
N GLU A 18 -3.27 10.21 12.59
CA GLU A 18 -3.51 9.13 11.63
C GLU A 18 -3.45 7.76 12.31
N ASN A 19 -2.51 7.55 13.24
CA ASN A 19 -2.46 6.32 14.02
C ASN A 19 -3.76 6.05 14.79
N ALA A 20 -4.28 7.05 15.50
CA ALA A 20 -5.50 6.93 16.28
C ALA A 20 -6.71 6.64 15.38
N THR A 21 -6.85 7.35 14.27
CA THR A 21 -7.95 7.15 13.32
C THR A 21 -7.89 5.79 12.65
N ILE A 22 -6.72 5.36 12.16
CA ILE A 22 -6.54 4.05 11.53
C ILE A 22 -6.84 2.94 12.55
N PHE A 23 -6.32 3.05 13.77
CA PHE A 23 -6.59 2.06 14.81
C PHE A 23 -8.09 1.99 15.17
N ALA A 24 -8.76 3.13 15.30
CA ALA A 24 -10.20 3.18 15.56
C ALA A 24 -11.03 2.61 14.41
N ALA A 25 -10.71 2.95 13.16
CA ALA A 25 -11.36 2.42 11.97
C ALA A 25 -11.18 0.90 11.87
N PHE A 26 -10.02 0.40 12.28
CA PHE A 26 -9.75 -1.03 12.36
C PHE A 26 -10.61 -1.71 13.42
N GLN A 27 -10.71 -1.13 14.62
CA GLN A 27 -11.54 -1.68 15.70
C GLN A 27 -13.04 -1.67 15.35
N ALA A 28 -13.49 -0.68 14.60
CA ALA A 28 -14.85 -0.63 14.06
C ALA A 28 -15.06 -1.60 12.87
N GLY A 29 -14.00 -2.27 12.40
CA GLY A 29 -14.03 -3.21 11.29
C GLY A 29 -14.14 -2.56 9.91
N VAL A 30 -14.15 -1.23 9.80
CA VAL A 30 -14.29 -0.50 8.52
C VAL A 30 -13.14 -0.80 7.59
N ILE A 31 -11.92 -0.90 8.14
CA ILE A 31 -10.72 -1.32 7.42
C ILE A 31 -10.29 -2.74 7.84
N SER A 32 -9.60 -3.45 6.96
CA SER A 32 -9.14 -4.83 7.20
C SER A 32 -7.62 -5.01 7.14
N SER A 33 -6.91 -3.99 6.66
CA SER A 33 -5.45 -3.94 6.51
C SER A 33 -4.96 -2.50 6.71
N ALA A 34 -3.68 -2.32 7.03
CA ALA A 34 -3.02 -1.01 7.03
C ALA A 34 -1.57 -1.12 6.56
N THR A 35 -0.94 -0.01 6.15
CA THR A 35 0.48 0.01 5.76
C THR A 35 1.25 1.08 6.53
N ALA A 36 2.39 0.70 7.11
CA ALA A 36 3.17 1.55 8.00
C ALA A 36 4.32 2.26 7.28
N MET A 37 4.47 3.56 7.52
CA MET A 37 5.58 4.38 7.04
C MET A 37 6.75 4.32 8.03
N ALA A 38 7.75 3.48 7.73
CA ALA A 38 8.87 3.19 8.63
C ALA A 38 9.72 4.41 9.01
N ASN A 39 9.72 5.45 8.17
CA ASN A 39 10.58 6.63 8.35
C ASN A 39 9.88 7.81 9.05
N MET A 40 8.62 7.64 9.48
CA MET A 40 7.80 8.72 10.01
C MET A 40 7.82 8.80 11.55
N PRO A 41 7.59 9.99 12.15
CA PRO A 41 7.75 10.21 13.60
C PRO A 41 6.86 9.36 14.49
N ALA A 42 5.66 8.97 14.03
CA ALA A 42 4.72 8.18 14.82
C ALA A 42 4.82 6.67 14.54
N PHE A 43 5.85 6.24 13.82
CA PHE A 43 6.05 4.83 13.44
C PHE A 43 6.16 3.87 14.63
N GLU A 44 6.89 4.24 15.69
CA GLU A 44 7.06 3.36 16.85
C GLU A 44 5.73 3.16 17.60
N ALA A 45 4.92 4.21 17.70
CA ALA A 45 3.56 4.13 18.25
C ALA A 45 2.66 3.24 17.36
N ALA A 46 2.77 3.35 16.04
CA ALA A 46 2.07 2.48 15.10
C ALA A 46 2.48 1.00 15.28
N CYS A 47 3.77 0.72 15.46
CA CYS A 47 4.26 -0.64 15.76
C CYS A 47 3.71 -1.17 17.09
N ALA A 48 3.59 -0.32 18.11
CA ALA A 48 2.99 -0.70 19.37
C ALA A 48 1.51 -1.08 19.22
N MET A 49 0.76 -0.29 18.46
CA MET A 49 -0.65 -0.58 18.12
C MET A 49 -0.78 -1.83 17.23
N ALA A 50 0.15 -2.09 16.32
CA ALA A 50 0.15 -3.25 15.44
C ALA A 50 0.29 -4.59 16.18
N ARG A 51 0.77 -4.57 17.44
CA ARG A 51 0.79 -5.75 18.32
C ARG A 51 -0.58 -6.10 18.91
N HIS A 52 -1.56 -5.21 18.80
CA HIS A 52 -2.93 -5.52 19.21
C HIS A 52 -3.46 -6.72 18.40
N ALA A 53 -4.14 -7.64 19.08
CA ALA A 53 -4.56 -8.93 18.49
C ALA A 53 -5.39 -8.77 17.20
N SER A 54 -6.14 -7.67 17.07
CA SER A 54 -6.92 -7.40 15.88
C SER A 54 -6.07 -6.98 14.66
N LEU A 55 -4.94 -6.28 14.86
CA LEU A 55 -4.05 -5.80 13.79
C LEU A 55 -2.88 -6.76 13.51
N GLN A 56 -2.59 -7.69 14.42
CA GLN A 56 -1.42 -8.56 14.31
C GLN A 56 -1.40 -9.31 12.96
N GLY A 57 -0.31 -9.15 12.22
CA GLY A 57 -0.13 -9.74 10.89
C GLY A 57 -0.89 -9.05 9.76
N ARG A 58 -1.57 -7.93 10.01
CA ARG A 58 -2.38 -7.20 9.01
C ARG A 58 -1.80 -5.85 8.62
N VAL A 59 -0.57 -5.57 9.05
CA VAL A 59 0.16 -4.34 8.73
C VAL A 59 1.24 -4.64 7.68
N GLY A 60 1.20 -3.94 6.55
CA GLY A 60 2.21 -3.95 5.51
C GLY A 60 3.22 -2.81 5.62
N LEU A 61 4.14 -2.74 4.68
CA LEU A 61 5.11 -1.64 4.56
C LEU A 61 4.59 -0.62 3.56
N HIS A 62 4.39 0.62 4.01
CA HIS A 62 4.12 1.76 3.14
C HIS A 62 5.44 2.38 2.69
N PHE A 63 6.06 1.76 1.68
CA PHE A 63 7.37 2.19 1.20
C PHE A 63 7.34 3.65 0.77
N ASN A 64 8.29 4.46 1.27
CA ASN A 64 8.24 5.90 1.07
C ASN A 64 9.54 6.43 0.48
N LEU A 65 9.40 7.27 -0.55
CA LEU A 65 10.50 7.97 -1.22
C LEU A 65 10.20 9.47 -1.42
N THR A 66 9.16 9.99 -0.78
CA THR A 66 8.62 11.33 -1.10
C THR A 66 8.39 12.21 0.14
N TYR A 67 8.47 11.66 1.35
CA TYR A 67 8.16 12.44 2.55
C TYR A 67 9.04 12.10 3.76
N GLY A 68 9.48 13.11 4.51
CA GLY A 68 10.33 12.92 5.70
C GLY A 68 11.80 12.61 5.36
N ARG A 69 12.58 12.17 6.36
CA ARG A 69 13.98 11.79 6.19
C ARG A 69 14.09 10.30 5.80
N PRO A 70 14.99 9.92 4.89
CA PRO A 70 15.27 8.51 4.58
C PRO A 70 15.96 7.79 5.76
N LEU A 71 16.01 6.46 5.69
CA LEU A 71 16.69 5.62 6.68
C LEU A 71 18.08 5.14 6.23
N SER A 72 18.36 5.16 4.94
CA SER A 72 19.65 4.75 4.35
C SER A 72 20.53 5.94 3.98
N ALA A 73 21.85 5.75 4.11
CA ALA A 73 22.82 6.81 3.82
C ALA A 73 23.09 7.01 2.31
N SER A 74 22.84 5.99 1.49
CA SER A 74 23.05 6.06 0.03
C SER A 74 22.06 6.97 -0.64
N ILE A 75 20.78 6.90 -0.27
CA ILE A 75 19.73 7.71 -0.90
C ILE A 75 19.86 9.20 -0.58
N LEU A 76 20.43 9.55 0.59
CA LEU A 76 20.76 10.93 0.95
C LEU A 76 21.71 11.62 -0.04
N ARG A 77 22.53 10.85 -0.77
CA ARG A 77 23.46 11.39 -1.77
C ARG A 77 22.81 11.58 -3.14
N SER A 78 21.65 10.97 -3.39
CA SER A 78 20.95 11.10 -4.66
C SER A 78 20.11 12.37 -4.70
N ARG A 79 20.48 13.28 -5.61
CA ARG A 79 19.70 14.48 -5.93
C ARG A 79 18.36 14.17 -6.60
N THR A 80 18.15 12.93 -7.04
CA THR A 80 16.86 12.48 -7.58
C THR A 80 15.84 12.22 -6.48
N PHE A 81 16.30 11.88 -5.27
CA PHE A 81 15.43 11.49 -4.15
C PHE A 81 15.48 12.44 -2.97
N CYS A 82 16.59 13.15 -2.75
CA CYS A 82 16.77 14.01 -1.58
C CYS A 82 17.22 15.42 -1.95
N ASP A 83 16.77 16.38 -1.14
CA ASP A 83 17.20 17.78 -1.21
C ASP A 83 18.50 18.04 -0.43
N GLY A 84 18.95 19.30 -0.42
CA GLY A 84 20.13 19.73 0.34
C GLY A 84 19.98 19.66 1.86
N HIS A 85 18.76 19.47 2.39
CA HIS A 85 18.49 19.34 3.82
C HIS A 85 18.43 17.86 4.27
N GLY A 86 18.59 16.91 3.34
CA GLY A 86 18.55 15.48 3.61
C GLY A 86 17.14 14.97 3.93
N VAL A 87 16.12 15.59 3.33
CA VAL A 87 14.74 15.07 3.32
C VAL A 87 14.38 14.62 1.91
N PHE A 88 13.37 13.77 1.80
CA PHE A 88 12.88 13.33 0.49
C PHE A 88 12.30 14.50 -0.31
N ASP A 89 12.77 14.64 -1.54
CA ASP A 89 12.26 15.54 -2.58
C ASP A 89 12.40 14.80 -3.93
N LEU A 90 11.40 13.97 -4.24
CA LEU A 90 11.44 13.09 -5.40
C LEU A 90 11.33 13.89 -6.71
N SER A 91 12.45 14.07 -7.40
CA SER A 91 12.53 14.75 -8.69
C SER A 91 12.54 13.78 -9.88
N LEU A 92 11.71 12.74 -9.82
CA LEU A 92 11.59 11.71 -10.85
C LEU A 92 10.23 11.74 -11.56
N PRO A 93 10.17 11.85 -12.90
CA PRO A 93 8.91 11.79 -13.63
C PRO A 93 8.19 10.45 -13.43
N ARG A 94 6.85 10.51 -13.24
CA ARG A 94 6.03 9.32 -12.96
C ARG A 94 6.04 8.26 -14.09
N HIS A 95 6.39 8.67 -15.31
CA HIS A 95 6.49 7.82 -16.50
C HIS A 95 7.93 7.41 -16.81
N SER A 96 8.89 7.65 -15.89
CA SER A 96 10.26 7.22 -16.10
C SER A 96 10.35 5.71 -16.27
N LEU A 97 11.14 5.28 -17.26
CA LEU A 97 11.45 3.88 -17.54
C LEU A 97 12.88 3.50 -17.12
N TRP A 98 13.64 4.46 -16.59
CA TRP A 98 15.05 4.28 -16.28
C TRP A 98 15.43 4.99 -14.99
N LEU A 99 16.40 4.39 -14.29
CA LEU A 99 17.12 4.95 -13.17
C LEU A 99 18.61 4.72 -13.40
N SER A 100 19.48 5.53 -12.81
CA SER A 100 20.91 5.24 -12.82
C SER A 100 21.20 3.98 -12.00
N ARG A 101 22.41 3.41 -12.10
CA ARG A 101 22.79 2.26 -11.25
C ARG A 101 22.82 2.68 -9.78
N GLU A 102 23.44 3.82 -9.49
CA GLU A 102 23.51 4.42 -8.16
C GLU A 102 22.12 4.65 -7.55
N ASP A 103 21.18 5.22 -8.32
CA ASP A 103 19.81 5.44 -7.85
C ASP A 103 19.06 4.13 -7.58
N ARG A 104 19.27 3.09 -8.42
CA ARG A 104 18.67 1.78 -8.18
C ARG A 104 19.20 1.14 -6.90
N ASP A 105 20.49 1.27 -6.64
CA ASP A 105 21.11 0.70 -5.44
C ASP A 105 20.67 1.49 -4.19
N ALA A 106 20.60 2.81 -4.28
CA ALA A 106 20.05 3.66 -3.22
C ALA A 106 18.59 3.32 -2.87
N VAL A 107 17.73 3.12 -3.87
CA VAL A 107 16.33 2.70 -3.65
C VAL A 107 16.24 1.32 -2.99
N ARG A 108 17.11 0.37 -3.37
CA ARG A 108 17.15 -0.97 -2.75
C ARG A 108 17.59 -0.91 -1.30
N GLU A 109 18.63 -0.16 -1.00
CA GLU A 109 19.13 0.03 0.36
C GLU A 109 18.08 0.71 1.25
N GLU A 110 17.39 1.74 0.72
CA GLU A 110 16.30 2.39 1.44
C GLU A 110 15.13 1.44 1.70
N LEU A 111 14.71 0.67 0.69
CA LEU A 111 13.64 -0.32 0.84
C LEU A 111 14.00 -1.38 1.89
N GLN A 112 15.23 -1.88 1.88
CA GLN A 112 15.73 -2.81 2.88
C GLN A 112 15.76 -2.16 4.28
N ALA A 113 16.19 -0.90 4.41
CA ALA A 113 16.24 -0.19 5.68
C ALA A 113 14.84 0.04 6.27
N GLN A 114 13.87 0.45 5.45
CA GLN A 114 12.47 0.60 5.88
C GLN A 114 11.84 -0.73 6.28
N TRP A 115 12.06 -1.79 5.50
CA TRP A 115 11.61 -3.13 5.86
C TRP A 115 12.22 -3.62 7.18
N GLN A 116 13.53 -3.48 7.30
CA GLN A 116 14.27 -3.95 8.47
C GLN A 116 13.83 -3.21 9.75
N ARG A 117 13.57 -1.91 9.65
CA ARG A 117 13.05 -1.12 10.78
C ARG A 117 11.69 -1.64 11.26
N CYS A 118 10.80 -2.08 10.37
CA CYS A 118 9.56 -2.77 10.74
C CYS A 118 9.83 -4.06 11.52
N VAL A 119 10.70 -4.91 10.99
CA VAL A 119 11.04 -6.20 11.60
C VAL A 119 11.63 -6.01 13.01
N GLU A 120 12.55 -5.05 13.17
CA GLU A 120 13.18 -4.72 14.46
C GLU A 120 12.18 -4.23 15.52
N HIS A 121 11.07 -3.61 15.09
CA HIS A 121 10.01 -3.15 15.98
C HIS A 121 8.88 -4.19 16.16
N GLY A 122 9.14 -5.44 15.75
CA GLY A 122 8.23 -6.58 15.94
C GLY A 122 7.09 -6.64 14.94
N VAL A 123 7.17 -5.89 13.83
CA VAL A 123 6.19 -5.90 12.74
C VAL A 123 6.83 -6.53 11.52
N ARG A 124 6.55 -7.80 11.25
CA ARG A 124 6.88 -8.39 9.94
C ARG A 124 5.80 -7.95 8.94
N PRO A 125 6.12 -7.12 7.92
CA PRO A 125 5.10 -6.60 7.03
C PRO A 125 4.39 -7.72 6.26
N SER A 126 3.07 -7.62 6.10
CA SER A 126 2.25 -8.64 5.43
C SER A 126 2.20 -8.50 3.91
N HIS A 127 2.48 -7.30 3.40
CA HIS A 127 2.50 -6.90 2.00
C HIS A 127 3.28 -5.58 1.86
N ILE A 128 3.51 -5.14 0.62
CA ILE A 128 4.18 -3.89 0.33
C ILE A 128 3.34 -3.04 -0.62
N ASP A 129 3.19 -1.77 -0.30
CA ASP A 129 2.70 -0.73 -1.20
C ASP A 129 3.63 0.50 -1.08
N SER A 130 3.20 1.69 -1.52
CA SER A 130 4.06 2.86 -1.38
C SER A 130 3.32 4.18 -1.30
N HIS A 131 3.86 5.12 -0.51
CA HIS A 131 3.37 6.48 -0.41
C HIS A 131 3.42 7.21 -1.75
N GLN A 132 2.36 7.97 -2.04
CA GLN A 132 2.10 8.60 -3.34
C GLN A 132 2.25 7.67 -4.56
N HIS A 133 2.09 6.36 -4.34
CA HIS A 133 2.27 5.32 -5.36
C HIS A 133 3.60 5.43 -6.14
N VAL A 134 4.72 5.72 -5.48
CA VAL A 134 6.06 5.71 -6.13
C VAL A 134 6.39 4.36 -6.80
N HIS A 135 5.86 3.23 -6.32
CA HIS A 135 5.99 1.94 -6.99
C HIS A 135 5.30 1.88 -8.38
N ASN A 136 4.46 2.88 -8.72
CA ASN A 136 3.91 3.02 -10.07
C ASN A 136 4.94 3.54 -11.10
N ILE A 137 6.12 3.95 -10.66
CA ILE A 137 7.24 4.32 -11.52
C ILE A 137 7.97 3.04 -11.90
N TRP A 138 8.03 2.71 -13.19
CA TRP A 138 8.46 1.39 -13.68
C TRP A 138 9.74 0.83 -13.02
N PRO A 139 10.88 1.55 -13.01
CA PRO A 139 12.10 1.03 -12.41
C PRO A 139 12.03 0.85 -10.89
N ILE A 140 11.21 1.65 -10.19
CA ILE A 140 10.98 1.51 -8.73
C ILE A 140 10.07 0.31 -8.48
N GLY A 141 8.98 0.18 -9.25
CA GLY A 141 8.05 -0.94 -9.16
C GLY A 141 8.74 -2.30 -9.34
N GLU A 142 9.67 -2.43 -10.29
CA GLU A 142 10.45 -3.66 -10.45
C GLU A 142 11.32 -3.98 -9.22
N ILE A 143 11.92 -2.98 -8.58
CA ILE A 143 12.71 -3.16 -7.37
C ILE A 143 11.81 -3.67 -6.24
N VAL A 144 10.68 -2.99 -6.01
CA VAL A 144 9.74 -3.33 -4.95
C VAL A 144 9.13 -4.72 -5.16
N ALA A 145 8.73 -5.07 -6.39
CA ALA A 145 8.13 -6.37 -6.69
C ALA A 145 9.12 -7.53 -6.48
N ARG A 146 10.38 -7.37 -6.89
CA ARG A 146 11.42 -8.39 -6.64
C ARG A 146 11.73 -8.54 -5.16
N PHE A 147 11.77 -7.42 -4.43
CA PHE A 147 11.95 -7.44 -2.99
C PHE A 147 10.77 -8.13 -2.28
N ALA A 148 9.54 -7.82 -2.67
CA ALA A 148 8.33 -8.45 -2.13
C ALA A 148 8.36 -9.97 -2.34
N ALA A 149 8.75 -10.44 -3.53
CA ALA A 149 8.94 -11.87 -3.80
C ALA A 149 10.02 -12.50 -2.93
N GLN A 150 11.15 -11.83 -2.72
CA GLN A 150 12.22 -12.31 -1.82
C GLN A 150 11.74 -12.46 -0.37
N GLN A 151 10.86 -11.56 0.09
CA GLN A 151 10.29 -11.62 1.43
C GLN A 151 9.06 -12.56 1.55
N GLY A 152 8.57 -13.06 0.41
CA GLY A 152 7.37 -13.91 0.34
C GLY A 152 6.10 -13.16 0.71
N VAL A 153 5.95 -11.91 0.26
CA VAL A 153 4.78 -11.07 0.54
C VAL A 153 4.18 -10.46 -0.73
N PRO A 154 2.86 -10.19 -0.77
CA PRO A 154 2.23 -9.56 -1.92
C PRO A 154 2.66 -8.10 -2.12
N ILE A 155 2.46 -7.59 -3.35
CA ILE A 155 2.56 -6.16 -3.67
C ILE A 155 1.21 -5.62 -4.13
N ARG A 156 0.90 -4.37 -3.74
CA ARG A 156 -0.23 -3.61 -4.31
C ARG A 156 0.02 -3.31 -5.80
N LEU A 157 -1.03 -3.39 -6.61
CA LEU A 157 -1.00 -2.99 -8.01
C LEU A 157 -1.28 -1.50 -8.22
N ALA A 158 -0.85 -0.98 -9.37
CA ALA A 158 -1.29 0.33 -9.81
C ALA A 158 -2.82 0.32 -10.00
N ARG A 159 -3.49 1.33 -9.44
CA ARG A 159 -4.94 1.53 -9.56
C ARG A 159 -5.46 1.26 -10.98
N ASN A 160 -6.27 0.22 -11.12
CA ASN A 160 -6.74 -0.35 -12.40
C ASN A 160 -8.26 -0.33 -12.55
N LEU A 161 -9.00 0.09 -11.51
CA LEU A 161 -10.44 0.29 -11.53
C LEU A 161 -10.78 1.78 -11.33
N GLY A 162 -11.78 2.27 -12.06
CA GLY A 162 -12.21 3.68 -12.07
C GLY A 162 -12.28 4.29 -13.47
N GLN A 163 -13.11 5.33 -13.64
CA GLN A 163 -13.42 5.90 -14.96
C GLN A 163 -12.43 6.99 -15.42
N ASN A 164 -11.57 7.49 -14.53
CA ASN A 164 -10.68 8.65 -14.79
C ASN A 164 -9.28 8.27 -15.30
N LEU A 165 -9.16 7.28 -16.19
CA LEU A 165 -7.89 6.87 -16.78
C LEU A 165 -7.92 7.06 -18.30
N SER A 166 -7.10 7.98 -18.81
CA SER A 166 -6.89 8.12 -20.25
C SER A 166 -6.34 6.82 -20.85
N LEU A 167 -6.66 6.55 -22.13
CA LEU A 167 -6.22 5.33 -22.83
C LEU A 167 -4.72 5.05 -22.68
N PRO A 168 -3.80 6.02 -22.87
CA PRO A 168 -2.37 5.77 -22.70
C PRO A 168 -2.00 5.37 -21.26
N LYS A 169 -2.60 6.03 -20.26
CA LYS A 169 -2.37 5.69 -18.84
C LYS A 169 -2.86 4.28 -18.53
N ARG A 170 -3.99 3.87 -19.10
CA ARG A 170 -4.55 2.52 -18.92
C ARG A 170 -3.63 1.46 -19.50
N VAL A 171 -3.09 1.68 -20.71
CA VAL A 171 -2.12 0.76 -21.33
C VAL A 171 -0.85 0.66 -20.49
N PHE A 172 -0.26 1.80 -20.11
CA PHE A 172 0.95 1.82 -19.27
C PHE A 172 0.75 1.07 -17.95
N LYS A 173 -0.34 1.36 -17.23
CA LYS A 173 -0.65 0.68 -15.97
C LYS A 173 -0.95 -0.80 -16.15
N GLY A 174 -1.59 -1.20 -17.26
CA GLY A 174 -1.80 -2.61 -17.58
C GLY A 174 -0.49 -3.36 -17.75
N LEU A 175 0.45 -2.79 -18.51
CA LEU A 175 1.79 -3.35 -18.70
C LEU A 175 2.57 -3.40 -17.38
N LEU A 176 2.49 -2.34 -16.57
CA LEU A 176 3.15 -2.29 -15.28
C LEU A 176 2.57 -3.35 -14.34
N ASN A 177 1.25 -3.44 -14.22
CA ASN A 177 0.60 -4.42 -13.35
C ASN A 177 0.94 -5.85 -13.75
N TRP A 178 0.92 -6.17 -15.05
CA TRP A 178 1.38 -7.46 -15.55
C TRP A 178 2.84 -7.74 -15.13
N ARG A 179 3.71 -6.73 -15.23
CA ARG A 179 5.10 -6.84 -14.82
C ARG A 179 5.23 -7.06 -13.31
N LEU A 180 4.52 -6.31 -12.47
CA LEU A 180 4.53 -6.45 -11.02
C LEU A 180 4.04 -7.85 -10.62
N GLN A 181 2.94 -8.32 -11.20
CA GLN A 181 2.41 -9.67 -10.98
C GLN A 181 3.45 -10.75 -11.31
N SER A 182 4.10 -10.63 -12.48
CA SER A 182 5.12 -11.60 -12.92
C SER A 182 6.35 -11.66 -12.01
N LEU A 183 6.62 -10.60 -11.24
CA LEU A 183 7.80 -10.48 -10.39
C LEU A 183 7.52 -10.79 -8.92
N ALA A 184 6.38 -10.34 -8.39
CA ALA A 184 6.05 -10.43 -6.96
C ALA A 184 5.36 -11.76 -6.56
N GLY A 185 4.80 -12.49 -7.53
CA GLY A 185 4.09 -13.75 -7.31
C GLY A 185 2.65 -13.59 -6.80
N ALA A 186 2.39 -12.68 -5.86
CA ALA A 186 1.06 -12.46 -5.28
C ALA A 186 0.64 -10.98 -5.29
N THR A 187 -0.62 -10.72 -5.68
CA THR A 187 -1.24 -9.38 -5.73
C THR A 187 -2.75 -9.49 -5.53
N ALA A 188 -3.42 -8.41 -5.11
CA ALA A 188 -4.86 -8.28 -5.36
C ALA A 188 -5.12 -8.11 -6.87
N ASP A 189 -6.29 -8.53 -7.37
CA ASP A 189 -6.62 -8.45 -8.80
C ASP A 189 -7.00 -7.02 -9.23
N TYR A 190 -7.73 -6.33 -8.34
CA TYR A 190 -8.26 -5.00 -8.59
C TYR A 190 -7.86 -4.04 -7.48
N VAL A 191 -7.52 -2.81 -7.84
CA VAL A 191 -7.17 -1.74 -6.90
C VAL A 191 -7.95 -0.48 -7.28
N CYS A 192 -8.69 0.07 -6.32
CA CYS A 192 -9.48 1.29 -6.48
C CYS A 192 -9.43 2.16 -5.22
N THR A 193 -9.99 3.37 -5.32
CA THR A 193 -10.27 4.22 -4.15
C THR A 193 -11.77 4.18 -3.82
N PRO A 194 -12.19 4.64 -2.62
CA PRO A 194 -13.62 4.69 -2.25
C PRO A 194 -14.49 5.45 -3.27
N VAL A 195 -13.98 6.54 -3.85
CA VAL A 195 -14.71 7.28 -4.89
C VAL A 195 -14.85 6.49 -6.19
N ASP A 196 -13.86 5.69 -6.57
CA ASP A 196 -13.98 4.79 -7.72
C ASP A 196 -15.04 3.72 -7.45
N LEU A 197 -15.06 3.14 -6.24
CA LEU A 197 -16.07 2.16 -5.84
C LEU A 197 -17.49 2.73 -5.89
N ARG A 198 -17.67 3.99 -5.46
CA ARG A 198 -18.94 4.71 -5.54
C ARG A 198 -19.40 4.90 -6.99
N ASN A 199 -18.48 5.33 -7.85
CA ASN A 199 -18.82 5.79 -9.20
C ASN A 199 -18.77 4.68 -10.28
N ALA A 200 -18.06 3.59 -10.03
CA ALA A 200 -17.84 2.51 -11.00
C ALA A 200 -18.31 1.15 -10.44
N PRO A 201 -18.81 0.25 -11.31
CA PRO A 201 -19.24 -1.07 -10.85
C PRO A 201 -18.07 -1.83 -10.21
N ALA A 202 -18.37 -2.53 -9.11
CA ALA A 202 -17.42 -3.45 -8.49
C ALA A 202 -17.15 -4.63 -9.45
N PRO A 203 -15.95 -5.26 -9.39
CA PRO A 203 -15.62 -6.39 -10.24
C PRO A 203 -16.56 -7.58 -9.99
N SER A 204 -16.70 -8.45 -11.00
CA SER A 204 -17.57 -9.62 -10.91
C SER A 204 -16.95 -10.80 -10.18
N ASP A 205 -15.62 -10.81 -10.03
CA ASP A 205 -14.84 -11.88 -9.42
C ASP A 205 -13.53 -11.33 -8.82
N GLY A 206 -12.69 -12.20 -8.24
CA GLY A 206 -11.34 -11.87 -7.77
C GLY A 206 -11.30 -11.13 -6.43
N VAL A 207 -10.12 -10.61 -6.10
CA VAL A 207 -9.82 -9.85 -4.89
C VAL A 207 -9.73 -8.37 -5.22
N LEU A 208 -10.54 -7.56 -4.54
CA LEU A 208 -10.52 -6.10 -4.65
C LEU A 208 -9.77 -5.49 -3.47
N GLU A 209 -8.79 -4.65 -3.72
CA GLU A 209 -8.23 -3.72 -2.74
C GLU A 209 -8.82 -2.32 -2.90
N ILE A 210 -9.23 -1.74 -1.77
CA ILE A 210 -9.65 -0.35 -1.64
C ILE A 210 -8.58 0.40 -0.85
N VAL A 211 -7.99 1.39 -1.49
CA VAL A 211 -7.00 2.28 -0.89
C VAL A 211 -7.71 3.40 -0.14
N ALA A 212 -7.67 3.34 1.19
CA ALA A 212 -8.34 4.27 2.08
C ALA A 212 -7.34 5.18 2.82
N HIS A 213 -7.76 6.41 3.07
CA HIS A 213 -7.13 7.36 3.99
C HIS A 213 -8.23 7.83 4.95
N PRO A 214 -8.56 7.00 5.97
CA PRO A 214 -9.69 7.26 6.83
C PRO A 214 -9.48 8.54 7.63
N ASN A 215 -10.54 9.32 7.79
CA ASN A 215 -10.59 10.47 8.68
C ASN A 215 -11.78 10.33 9.65
N GLN A 216 -11.70 11.01 10.80
CA GLN A 216 -12.78 10.97 11.78
C GLN A 216 -14.00 11.73 11.24
N LEU A 217 -15.18 11.08 11.25
CA LEU A 217 -16.44 11.68 10.85
C LEU A 217 -17.52 11.40 11.90
N ASP A 218 -17.67 12.29 12.88
CA ASP A 218 -18.59 12.11 14.01
C ASP A 218 -18.45 10.71 14.67
N SER A 219 -19.47 9.86 14.58
CA SER A 219 -19.50 8.47 15.06
C SER A 219 -19.10 7.42 14.03
N ASP A 220 -18.68 7.84 12.84
CA ASP A 220 -18.28 7.02 11.70
C ASP A 220 -16.91 7.47 11.16
N PHE A 221 -16.53 6.97 9.99
CA PHE A 221 -15.28 7.29 9.31
C PHE A 221 -15.57 7.82 7.91
N GLY A 222 -14.95 8.96 7.58
CA GLY A 222 -14.86 9.44 6.20
C GLY A 222 -13.59 8.93 5.53
N ASP A 223 -13.30 9.45 4.34
CA ASP A 223 -12.09 9.12 3.60
C ASP A 223 -11.62 10.34 2.77
N ALA A 224 -10.31 10.51 2.60
CA ALA A 224 -9.75 11.63 1.83
C ALA A 224 -10.19 11.66 0.35
N TYR A 225 -10.61 10.54 -0.23
CA TYR A 225 -11.12 10.47 -1.59
C TYR A 225 -12.63 10.76 -1.70
N LEU A 226 -13.36 10.75 -0.59
CA LEU A 226 -14.80 11.00 -0.56
C LEU A 226 -15.11 12.48 -0.32
N ASN A 227 -16.37 12.86 -0.53
CA ASN A 227 -16.78 14.24 -0.23
C ASN A 227 -16.80 14.46 1.30
N PRO A 228 -16.54 15.68 1.78
CA PRO A 228 -16.70 15.99 3.21
C PRO A 228 -18.10 15.60 3.71
N GLY A 229 -18.16 14.90 4.84
CA GLY A 229 -19.41 14.39 5.42
C GLY A 229 -19.91 13.06 4.87
N GLU A 230 -19.24 12.48 3.88
CA GLU A 230 -19.59 11.18 3.32
C GLU A 230 -18.93 10.04 4.08
N SER A 231 -19.74 9.07 4.48
CA SER A 231 -19.29 7.90 5.25
C SER A 231 -18.64 6.85 4.34
N LEU A 232 -17.41 6.48 4.67
CA LEU A 232 -16.70 5.36 4.07
C LEU A 232 -17.45 4.05 4.34
N ASN A 233 -17.90 3.82 5.57
CA ASN A 233 -18.59 2.57 5.91
C ASN A 233 -19.88 2.39 5.11
N ARG A 234 -20.67 3.45 4.91
CA ARG A 234 -21.87 3.39 4.07
C ARG A 234 -21.56 3.06 2.62
N VAL A 235 -20.51 3.64 2.05
CA VAL A 235 -20.09 3.33 0.66
C VAL A 235 -19.69 1.85 0.56
N LEU A 236 -18.92 1.34 1.52
CA LEU A 236 -18.51 -0.07 1.57
C LEU A 236 -19.72 -1.00 1.70
N GLU A 237 -20.62 -0.73 2.65
CA GLU A 237 -21.82 -1.53 2.88
C GLU A 237 -22.72 -1.56 1.63
N GLN A 238 -23.03 -0.41 1.05
CA GLN A 238 -23.90 -0.32 -0.13
C GLN A 238 -23.33 -1.05 -1.36
N ARG A 239 -22.00 -1.00 -1.52
CA ARG A 239 -21.35 -1.50 -2.75
C ARG A 239 -20.78 -2.90 -2.62
N LEU A 240 -20.57 -3.38 -1.40
CA LEU A 240 -19.90 -4.65 -1.10
C LEU A 240 -20.63 -5.45 -0.02
N THR A 241 -21.96 -5.29 0.12
CA THR A 241 -22.78 -6.10 1.03
C THR A 241 -22.50 -7.59 0.79
N GLY A 242 -22.19 -8.31 1.87
CA GLY A 242 -21.94 -9.76 1.83
C GLY A 242 -20.59 -10.18 1.26
N VAL A 243 -19.75 -9.25 0.80
CA VAL A 243 -18.37 -9.56 0.38
C VAL A 243 -17.49 -9.67 1.64
N PRO A 244 -16.78 -10.80 1.84
CA PRO A 244 -15.91 -10.97 3.00
C PRO A 244 -14.73 -9.99 2.94
N ARG A 245 -14.56 -9.22 4.02
CA ARG A 245 -13.38 -8.38 4.27
C ARG A 245 -12.24 -9.25 4.78
N VAL A 246 -11.12 -9.28 4.07
CA VAL A 246 -9.92 -10.06 4.39
C VAL A 246 -8.69 -9.15 4.51
N SER A 247 -7.59 -9.68 5.05
CA SER A 247 -6.30 -9.01 5.06
C SER A 247 -5.34 -9.59 4.02
N TYR A 248 -4.26 -8.88 3.71
CA TYR A 248 -3.20 -9.41 2.85
C TYR A 248 -2.53 -10.68 3.40
N ALA A 249 -2.51 -10.88 4.73
CA ALA A 249 -1.99 -12.10 5.32
C ALA A 249 -2.87 -13.33 5.05
N ASP A 250 -4.15 -13.14 4.79
CA ASP A 250 -5.06 -14.23 4.41
C ASP A 250 -4.80 -14.64 2.96
N LEU A 251 -4.55 -13.69 2.06
CA LEU A 251 -4.13 -13.97 0.68
C LEU A 251 -2.83 -14.78 0.61
N ASN A 252 -1.86 -14.44 1.46
CA ASN A 252 -0.56 -15.10 1.46
C ASN A 252 -0.66 -16.59 1.83
N LYS A 253 -1.61 -16.96 2.70
CA LYS A 253 -1.84 -18.37 3.08
C LYS A 253 -2.42 -19.19 1.92
N ASP A 254 -3.33 -18.61 1.15
CA ASP A 254 -3.93 -19.29 -0.01
C ASP A 254 -2.92 -19.40 -1.17
N PHE A 255 -2.09 -18.37 -1.36
CA PHE A 255 -0.99 -18.39 -2.31
C PHE A 255 0.05 -19.47 -1.99
N LEU A 256 0.55 -19.52 -0.75
CA LEU A 256 1.53 -20.52 -0.32
C LEU A 256 0.99 -21.96 -0.41
N ARG A 257 -0.32 -22.16 -0.16
CA ARG A 257 -0.98 -23.46 -0.35
C ARG A 257 -1.08 -23.87 -1.82
N GLY A 258 -1.33 -22.92 -2.73
CA GLY A 258 -1.37 -23.17 -4.16
C GLY A 258 0.01 -23.53 -4.75
N ALA A 259 1.08 -22.87 -4.28
CA ALA A 259 2.44 -23.18 -4.71
C ALA A 259 2.90 -24.57 -4.23
N ALA A 260 2.63 -24.93 -2.97
CA ALA A 260 2.99 -26.24 -2.41
C ALA A 260 2.18 -27.42 -2.98
N ALA A 261 1.08 -27.17 -3.70
CA ALA A 261 0.29 -28.21 -4.36
C ALA A 261 0.75 -28.50 -5.81
N LEU A 262 1.73 -27.73 -6.31
CA LEU A 262 2.29 -27.85 -7.66
C LEU A 262 3.74 -28.37 -7.68
N ASP A 263 4.31 -28.62 -6.49
CA ASP A 263 5.59 -29.32 -6.27
C ASP A 263 5.35 -30.80 -5.92
#